data_AF-A0A9D1QT38-F1
#
_entry.id   AF-A0A9D1QT38-F1
#
_cell.length_a   1.000
_cell.length_b   1.000
_cell.length_c   1.000
_cell.angle_alpha   90.00
_cell.angle_beta   90.00
_cell.angle_gamma   90.00
#
_symmetry.space_group_name_H-M   'P 1'
#
loop_
_entity.id
_entity.type
_entity.pdbx_description
1 polymer ?
#
loop_
_entity_poly.entity_id
_entity_poly.type
_entity_poly.pdbx_seq_one_letter_code
_entity_poly.pdbx_strand_id
1 'polypeptide(L)'
;MALKNRTKLMFAQELQRMLKSQTLDEIRVVTLCQRCDTIPQTFYYHFHDKYALVAWNILYDFSVIYGDQVPEYSVDRLTAGLTRIANHQTFYRKVYTDHSQNAINRCIQQFNVQNASKAVRASLGDQPFTQDMHTAIAYHTYGMTGLLTEWLTSDSPLTQEQLAHFLYTHTPDFLRRAYQQYAFKN
;
A
#
# COMPACT_ATOMS: atom_id res chain seq x y z
N MET A 1 -1.21 3.60 20.17
CA MET A 1 -1.32 3.83 18.72
C MET A 1 -2.73 3.57 18.15
N ALA A 2 -3.47 2.54 18.59
CA ALA A 2 -4.81 2.22 18.07
C ALA A 2 -5.88 3.33 18.22
N LEU A 3 -5.85 4.15 19.28
CA LEU A 3 -6.85 5.20 19.49
C LEU A 3 -6.81 6.32 18.43
N LYS A 4 -5.64 6.64 17.86
CA LYS A 4 -5.45 7.82 16.99
C LYS A 4 -6.03 7.63 15.58
N ASN A 5 -6.25 6.38 15.16
CA ASN A 5 -6.73 6.04 13.82
C ASN A 5 -8.13 5.42 13.82
N ARG A 6 -8.87 5.44 14.94
CA ARG A 6 -10.16 4.74 15.08
C ARG A 6 -11.17 5.12 13.98
N THR A 7 -11.37 6.40 13.72
CA THR A 7 -12.30 6.89 12.68
C THR A 7 -11.84 6.50 11.27
N LYS A 8 -10.53 6.59 11.00
CA LYS A 8 -9.95 6.19 9.72
C LYS A 8 -10.12 4.68 9.46
N LEU A 9 -9.89 3.86 10.50
CA LEU A 9 -10.08 2.41 10.44
C LEU A 9 -11.54 2.03 10.24
N MET A 10 -12.46 2.73 10.90
CA MET A 10 -13.90 2.53 10.68
C MET A 10 -14.27 2.74 9.21
N PHE A 11 -13.84 3.85 8.60
CA PHE A 11 -14.08 4.09 7.18
C PHE A 11 -13.41 3.03 6.29
N ALA A 12 -12.17 2.63 6.59
CA ALA A 12 -11.47 1.61 5.81
C ALA A 12 -12.17 0.25 5.89
N GLN A 13 -12.63 -0.15 7.07
CA GLN A 13 -13.37 -1.40 7.28
C GLN A 13 -14.69 -1.40 6.52
N GLU A 14 -15.46 -0.31 6.58
CA GLU A 14 -16.72 -0.23 5.84
C GLU A 14 -16.50 -0.16 4.33
N LEU A 15 -15.47 0.55 3.87
CA LEU A 15 -15.08 0.54 2.46
C LEU A 15 -14.75 -0.87 1.99
N GLN A 16 -13.98 -1.64 2.76
CA GLN A 16 -13.69 -3.05 2.45
C GLN A 16 -14.95 -3.92 2.37
N ARG A 17 -15.94 -3.70 3.25
CA ARG A 17 -17.22 -4.41 3.19
C ARG A 17 -18.00 -4.05 1.93
N MET A 18 -18.13 -2.75 1.64
CA MET A 18 -18.79 -2.25 0.44
C MET A 18 -18.13 -2.81 -0.81
N LEU A 19 -16.79 -2.81 -0.86
CA LEU A 19 -16.04 -3.37 -1.97
C LEU A 19 -16.33 -4.84 -2.19
N LYS A 20 -16.93 -5.62 -1.29
CA LYS A 20 -17.32 -7.01 -1.60
C LYS A 20 -18.45 -7.08 -2.65
N SER A 21 -19.38 -6.14 -2.67
CA SER A 21 -20.58 -6.18 -3.52
C SER A 21 -20.60 -5.20 -4.69
N GLN A 22 -19.74 -4.18 -4.69
CA GLN A 22 -19.70 -3.13 -5.72
C GLN A 22 -18.26 -2.72 -6.02
N THR A 23 -18.06 -2.06 -7.16
CA THR A 23 -16.77 -1.48 -7.57
C THR A 23 -16.43 -0.25 -6.73
N LEU A 24 -15.16 0.20 -6.74
CA LEU A 24 -14.81 1.41 -6.00
C LEU A 24 -15.55 2.62 -6.57
N ASP A 25 -15.75 2.69 -7.88
CA ASP A 25 -16.41 3.84 -8.52
C ASP A 25 -17.87 4.02 -8.09
N GLU A 26 -18.60 2.91 -7.95
CA GLU A 26 -19.99 2.91 -7.47
C GLU A 26 -20.12 3.37 -6.01
N ILE A 27 -19.05 3.26 -5.22
CA ILE A 27 -19.04 3.70 -3.82
C ILE A 27 -19.06 5.23 -3.75
N ARG A 28 -20.16 5.78 -3.25
CA ARG A 28 -20.30 7.20 -2.91
C ARG A 28 -19.86 7.46 -1.48
N VAL A 29 -19.09 8.52 -1.25
CA VAL A 29 -18.63 8.94 0.10
C VAL A 29 -19.83 9.14 1.04
N VAL A 30 -20.93 9.73 0.55
CA VAL A 30 -22.15 9.92 1.35
C VAL A 30 -22.72 8.59 1.85
N THR A 31 -22.81 7.58 0.97
CA THR A 31 -23.29 6.24 1.34
C THR A 31 -22.34 5.55 2.32
N LEU A 32 -21.02 5.69 2.12
CA LEU A 32 -20.02 5.20 3.06
C LEU A 32 -20.20 5.83 4.46
N CYS A 33 -20.38 7.16 4.52
CA CYS A 33 -20.58 7.87 5.77
C CYS A 33 -21.86 7.43 6.49
N GLN A 34 -22.96 7.27 5.76
CA GLN A 34 -24.23 6.76 6.29
C GLN A 34 -24.08 5.38 6.93
N ARG A 35 -23.35 4.45 6.29
CA ARG A 35 -23.10 3.12 6.85
C ARG A 35 -22.18 3.11 8.07
N CYS A 36 -21.40 4.17 8.26
CA CYS A 36 -20.58 4.36 9.45
C CYS A 36 -21.27 5.21 10.53
N ASP A 37 -22.54 5.58 10.38
CA ASP A 37 -23.26 6.50 11.26
C ASP A 37 -22.54 7.86 11.42
N THR A 38 -22.03 8.40 10.30
CA THR A 38 -21.31 9.67 10.24
C THR A 38 -21.81 10.58 9.13
N ILE A 39 -21.35 11.84 9.15
CA ILE A 39 -21.61 12.83 8.11
C ILE A 39 -20.40 12.97 7.16
N PRO A 40 -20.60 13.39 5.89
CA PRO A 40 -19.51 13.58 4.92
C PRO A 40 -18.38 14.47 5.43
N GLN A 41 -18.66 15.49 6.24
CA GLN A 41 -17.66 16.38 6.84
C GLN A 41 -16.65 15.59 7.68
N THR A 42 -17.08 14.56 8.41
CA THR A 42 -16.20 13.69 9.20
C THR A 42 -15.27 12.88 8.32
N PHE A 43 -15.74 12.43 7.15
CA PHE A 43 -14.89 11.77 6.16
C PHE A 43 -13.87 12.74 5.57
N TYR A 44 -14.33 13.90 5.11
CA TYR A 44 -13.48 14.88 4.44
C TYR A 44 -12.45 15.53 5.38
N TYR A 45 -12.69 15.49 6.68
CA TYR A 45 -11.68 15.84 7.69
C TYR A 45 -10.45 14.91 7.62
N HIS A 46 -10.62 13.65 7.20
CA HIS A 46 -9.56 12.65 7.15
C HIS A 46 -9.04 12.36 5.75
N PHE A 47 -9.91 12.40 4.73
CA PHE A 47 -9.60 11.95 3.38
C PHE A 47 -10.22 12.90 2.35
N HIS A 48 -9.44 13.29 1.35
CA HIS A 48 -9.95 14.11 0.26
C HIS A 48 -10.99 13.37 -0.59
N ASP A 49 -10.78 12.06 -0.78
CA ASP A 49 -11.66 11.19 -1.55
C ASP A 49 -11.52 9.71 -1.11
N LYS A 50 -12.29 8.82 -1.74
CA LYS A 50 -12.25 7.37 -1.48
C LYS A 50 -10.95 6.68 -1.92
N TYR A 51 -10.20 7.24 -2.87
CA TYR A 51 -8.90 6.70 -3.30
C TYR A 51 -7.82 7.01 -2.26
N ALA A 52 -7.86 8.20 -1.66
CA ALA A 52 -7.01 8.56 -0.54
C ALA A 52 -7.24 7.63 0.67
N LEU A 53 -8.49 7.23 0.92
CA LEU A 53 -8.80 6.20 1.93
C LEU A 53 -8.18 4.84 1.58
N VAL A 54 -8.24 4.41 0.31
CA VAL A 54 -7.61 3.15 -0.13
C VAL A 54 -6.09 3.20 0.07
N ALA A 55 -5.42 4.24 -0.42
CA ALA A 55 -3.98 4.41 -0.27
C ALA A 55 -3.57 4.44 1.21
N TRP A 56 -4.34 5.13 2.05
CA TRP A 56 -4.12 5.13 3.49
C TRP A 56 -4.32 3.75 4.13
N ASN A 57 -5.33 2.99 3.72
CA ASN A 57 -5.56 1.64 4.26
C ASN A 57 -4.39 0.70 3.91
N ILE A 58 -3.85 0.81 2.69
CA ILE A 58 -2.65 0.07 2.27
C ILE A 58 -1.46 0.49 3.15
N LEU A 59 -1.23 1.78 3.36
CA LEU A 59 -0.17 2.26 4.27
C LEU A 59 -0.34 1.75 5.69
N TYR A 60 -1.57 1.73 6.18
CA TYR A 60 -1.86 1.24 7.52
C TYR A 60 -1.47 -0.23 7.64
N ASP A 61 -1.86 -1.06 6.66
CA ASP A 61 -1.47 -2.46 6.59
C ASP A 61 0.06 -2.63 6.59
N PHE A 62 0.78 -1.84 5.79
CA PHE A 62 2.25 -1.80 5.81
C PHE A 62 2.80 -1.40 7.19
N SER A 63 2.29 -0.32 7.79
CA SER A 63 2.77 0.16 9.09
C SER A 63 2.57 -0.84 10.22
N VAL A 64 1.53 -1.69 10.15
CA VAL A 64 1.33 -2.77 11.12
C VAL A 64 2.40 -3.85 11.02
N ILE A 65 2.93 -4.10 9.81
CA ILE A 65 4.00 -5.09 9.58
C ILE A 65 5.37 -4.51 9.94
N TYR A 66 5.61 -3.24 9.61
CA TYR A 66 6.94 -2.62 9.63
C TYR A 66 7.15 -1.53 10.71
N GLY A 67 6.10 -1.11 11.42
CA GLY A 67 6.13 0.10 12.26
C GLY A 67 6.52 -0.10 13.72
N ASP A 68 6.24 -1.28 14.29
CA ASP A 68 6.44 -1.58 15.72
C ASP A 68 7.74 -2.35 16.01
N GLN A 69 8.57 -2.62 14.99
CA GLN A 69 9.80 -3.39 15.12
C GLN A 69 11.01 -2.62 14.59
N VAL A 70 12.21 -3.11 14.90
CA VAL A 70 13.46 -2.56 14.34
C VAL A 70 13.32 -2.58 12.81
N PRO A 71 13.62 -1.47 12.11
CA PRO A 71 13.61 -1.44 10.66
C PRO A 71 14.41 -2.62 10.11
N GLU A 72 13.74 -3.46 9.35
CA GLU A 72 14.32 -4.67 8.79
C GLU A 72 13.64 -4.93 7.44
N TYR A 73 14.46 -5.09 6.41
CA TYR A 73 14.03 -5.52 5.10
C TYR A 73 14.63 -6.89 4.80
N SER A 74 13.80 -7.93 4.87
CA SER A 74 14.23 -9.32 4.67
C SER A 74 13.15 -10.12 3.92
N VAL A 75 13.52 -11.30 3.45
CA VAL A 75 12.56 -12.21 2.80
C VAL A 75 11.40 -12.53 3.74
N ASP A 76 11.67 -12.80 5.02
CA ASP A 76 10.64 -13.10 6.02
C ASP A 76 9.65 -11.95 6.22
N ARG A 77 10.15 -10.71 6.19
CA ARG A 77 9.31 -9.49 6.27
C ARG A 77 8.40 -9.34 5.06
N LEU A 78 8.95 -9.56 3.87
CA LEU A 78 8.17 -9.55 2.63
C LEU A 78 7.13 -10.67 2.63
N THR A 79 7.49 -11.87 3.06
CA THR A 79 6.57 -13.00 3.23
C THR A 79 5.44 -12.64 4.19
N ALA A 80 5.73 -12.05 5.35
CA ALA A 80 4.71 -11.60 6.29
C ALA A 80 3.78 -10.54 5.68
N GLY A 81 4.34 -9.64 4.86
CA GLY A 81 3.56 -8.66 4.09
C GLY A 81 2.63 -9.31 3.08
N LEU A 82 3.12 -10.28 2.30
CA LEU A 82 2.31 -11.05 1.36
C LEU A 82 1.23 -11.87 2.08
N THR A 83 1.52 -12.47 3.24
CA THR A 83 0.50 -13.16 4.06
C THR A 83 -0.63 -12.21 4.45
N ARG A 84 -0.31 -10.96 4.83
CA ARG A 84 -1.34 -9.97 5.17
C ARG A 84 -2.19 -9.60 3.96
N ILE A 85 -1.56 -9.44 2.80
CA ILE A 85 -2.26 -9.20 1.53
C ILE A 85 -3.17 -10.40 1.19
N ALA A 86 -2.71 -11.64 1.38
CA ALA A 86 -3.50 -12.86 1.19
C ALA A 86 -4.71 -12.91 2.13
N ASN A 87 -4.53 -12.58 3.41
CA ASN A 87 -5.62 -12.54 4.38
C ASN A 87 -6.70 -11.51 4.03
N HIS A 88 -6.34 -10.45 3.29
CA HIS A 88 -7.25 -9.42 2.79
C HIS A 88 -7.43 -9.50 1.25
N GLN A 89 -7.27 -10.69 0.64
CA GLN A 89 -7.16 -10.85 -0.81
C GLN A 89 -8.35 -10.27 -1.58
N THR A 90 -9.58 -10.37 -1.07
CA THR A 90 -10.75 -9.79 -1.76
C THR A 90 -10.63 -8.28 -1.96
N PHE A 91 -10.11 -7.57 -0.95
CA PHE A 91 -9.88 -6.12 -1.04
C PHE A 91 -8.76 -5.82 -2.03
N TYR A 92 -7.59 -6.44 -1.85
CA TYR A 92 -6.42 -6.17 -2.68
C TYR A 92 -6.64 -6.57 -4.13
N ARG A 93 -7.25 -7.73 -4.40
CA ARG A 93 -7.62 -8.16 -5.75
C ARG A 93 -8.51 -7.11 -6.40
N LYS A 94 -9.61 -6.70 -5.76
CA LYS A 94 -10.49 -5.66 -6.34
C LYS A 94 -9.76 -4.34 -6.56
N VAL A 95 -8.95 -3.89 -5.62
CA VAL A 95 -8.19 -2.65 -5.74
C VAL A 95 -7.21 -2.67 -6.93
N TYR A 96 -6.51 -3.78 -7.16
CA TYR A 96 -5.50 -3.90 -8.21
C TYR A 96 -6.06 -4.33 -9.58
N THR A 97 -7.23 -5.00 -9.63
CA THR A 97 -7.87 -5.44 -10.87
C THR A 97 -9.02 -4.52 -11.32
N ASP A 98 -9.39 -3.50 -10.55
CA ASP A 98 -10.40 -2.53 -10.96
C ASP A 98 -9.81 -1.58 -12.01
N HIS A 99 -9.92 -2.00 -13.28
CA HIS A 99 -9.49 -1.22 -14.44
C HIS A 99 -10.48 -0.11 -14.82
N SER A 100 -11.63 -0.01 -14.14
CA SER A 100 -12.67 0.97 -14.49
C SER A 100 -12.15 2.40 -14.40
N GLN A 101 -11.13 2.64 -13.55
CA GLN A 101 -10.43 3.91 -13.49
C GLN A 101 -8.96 3.71 -13.16
N ASN A 102 -8.07 4.09 -14.10
CA ASN A 102 -6.63 4.26 -13.88
C ASN A 102 -6.28 5.13 -12.64
N ALA A 103 -7.24 5.82 -12.03
CA ALA A 103 -7.08 6.65 -10.85
C ALA A 103 -6.56 5.87 -9.63
N ILE A 104 -7.09 4.68 -9.33
CA ILE A 104 -6.66 3.90 -8.16
C ILE A 104 -5.24 3.36 -8.31
N ASN A 105 -4.94 2.76 -9.47
CA ASN A 105 -3.61 2.28 -9.78
C ASN A 105 -2.60 3.42 -9.76
N ARG A 106 -2.91 4.57 -10.39
CA ARG A 106 -2.04 5.75 -10.32
C ARG A 106 -1.85 6.26 -8.88
N CYS A 107 -2.91 6.27 -8.08
CA CYS A 107 -2.84 6.69 -6.68
C CYS A 107 -1.90 5.78 -5.87
N ILE A 108 -2.07 4.46 -5.97
CA ILE A 108 -1.21 3.48 -5.30
C ILE A 108 0.23 3.58 -5.80
N GLN A 109 0.43 3.71 -7.11
CA GLN A 109 1.77 3.86 -7.69
C GLN A 109 2.47 5.12 -7.19
N GLN A 110 1.80 6.26 -7.29
CA GLN A 110 2.33 7.53 -6.81
C GLN A 110 2.64 7.46 -5.32
N PHE A 111 1.76 6.84 -4.55
CA PHE A 111 1.95 6.62 -3.13
C PHE A 111 3.19 5.74 -2.83
N ASN A 112 3.33 4.60 -3.49
CA ASN A 112 4.47 3.69 -3.31
C ASN A 112 5.79 4.37 -3.68
N VAL A 113 5.84 5.07 -4.82
CA VAL A 113 7.03 5.83 -5.26
C VAL A 113 7.38 6.93 -4.27
N GLN A 114 6.39 7.66 -3.77
CA GLN A 114 6.61 8.72 -2.78
C GLN A 114 7.17 8.16 -1.46
N ASN A 115 6.64 7.05 -0.95
CA ASN A 115 7.14 6.45 0.29
C ASN A 115 8.53 5.85 0.15
N ALA A 116 8.79 5.12 -0.95
CA ALA A 116 10.12 4.64 -1.28
C ALA A 116 11.13 5.80 -1.40
N SER A 117 10.73 6.89 -2.06
CA SER A 117 11.57 8.09 -2.19
C SER A 117 11.81 8.79 -0.84
N LYS A 118 10.84 8.81 0.07
CA LYS A 118 11.04 9.32 1.44
C LYS A 118 12.05 8.47 2.20
N ALA A 119 11.92 7.14 2.12
CA ALA A 119 12.86 6.22 2.75
C ALA A 119 14.29 6.44 2.25
N VAL A 120 14.46 6.52 0.92
CA VAL A 120 15.78 6.76 0.31
C VAL A 120 16.34 8.12 0.73
N ARG A 121 15.55 9.21 0.65
CA ARG A 121 15.99 10.54 1.10
C ARG A 121 16.46 10.54 2.55
N ALA A 122 15.78 9.83 3.43
CA ALA A 122 16.17 9.72 4.83
C ALA A 122 17.50 8.96 5.03
N SER A 123 17.85 8.04 4.12
CA SER A 123 19.09 7.26 4.19
C SER A 123 20.31 7.91 3.51
N LEU A 124 20.11 8.96 2.71
CA LEU A 124 21.19 9.56 1.90
C LEU A 124 22.11 10.51 2.68
N GLY A 125 21.71 10.97 3.88
CA GLY A 125 22.44 12.01 4.60
C GLY A 125 22.57 13.28 3.74
N ASP A 126 23.80 13.71 3.48
CA ASP A 126 24.10 14.89 2.66
C ASP A 126 24.12 14.60 1.15
N GLN A 127 24.00 13.35 0.72
CA GLN A 127 24.03 13.01 -0.71
C GLN A 127 22.73 13.45 -1.41
N PRO A 128 22.81 13.94 -2.67
CA PRO A 128 21.64 14.37 -3.41
C PRO A 128 20.78 13.18 -3.82
N PHE A 129 19.47 13.33 -3.68
CA PHE A 129 18.49 12.41 -4.27
C PHE A 129 18.37 12.70 -5.78
N THR A 130 18.86 11.78 -6.62
CA THR A 130 18.95 11.99 -8.06
C THR A 130 17.68 11.60 -8.81
N GLN A 131 17.53 12.13 -10.03
CA GLN A 131 16.44 11.73 -10.93
C GLN A 131 16.51 10.25 -11.32
N ASP A 132 17.72 9.68 -11.43
CA ASP A 132 17.91 8.25 -11.72
C ASP A 132 17.42 7.38 -10.57
N MET A 133 17.67 7.77 -9.31
CA MET A 133 17.12 7.07 -8.14
C MET A 133 15.59 7.10 -8.16
N HIS A 134 14.98 8.26 -8.44
CA HIS A 134 13.52 8.36 -8.57
C HIS A 134 12.97 7.45 -9.67
N THR A 135 13.61 7.43 -10.83
CA THR A 135 13.22 6.59 -11.97
C THR A 135 13.38 5.11 -11.65
N ALA A 136 14.46 4.70 -10.98
CA ALA A 136 14.69 3.33 -10.54
C ALA A 136 13.65 2.88 -9.49
N ILE A 137 13.27 3.76 -8.55
CA ILE A 137 12.18 3.50 -7.61
C ILE A 137 10.87 3.29 -8.36
N ALA A 138 10.54 4.14 -9.33
CA ALA A 138 9.32 4.02 -10.12
C ALA A 138 9.29 2.70 -10.90
N TYR A 139 10.38 2.37 -11.61
CA TYR A 139 10.52 1.11 -12.34
C TYR A 139 10.31 -0.11 -11.44
N HIS A 140 11.01 -0.16 -10.30
CA HIS A 140 10.88 -1.28 -9.36
C HIS A 140 9.46 -1.40 -8.80
N THR A 141 8.83 -0.28 -8.45
CA THR A 141 7.46 -0.25 -7.92
C THR A 141 6.43 -0.73 -8.94
N TYR A 142 6.59 -0.34 -10.22
CA TYR A 142 5.73 -0.79 -11.31
C TYR A 142 5.86 -2.30 -11.52
N GLY A 143 7.09 -2.81 -11.60
CA GLY A 143 7.35 -4.25 -11.74
C GLY A 143 6.77 -5.05 -10.56
N MET A 144 7.02 -4.60 -9.33
CA MET A 144 6.48 -5.22 -8.12
C MET A 144 4.95 -5.26 -8.13
N THR A 145 4.29 -4.17 -8.55
CA THR A 145 2.82 -4.14 -8.57
C THR A 145 2.24 -5.08 -9.63
N GLY A 146 2.90 -5.19 -10.79
CA GLY A 146 2.51 -6.16 -11.82
C GLY A 146 2.55 -7.59 -11.28
N LEU A 147 3.70 -7.98 -10.70
CA LEU A 147 3.88 -9.30 -10.10
C LEU A 147 2.89 -9.58 -8.95
N LEU A 148 2.64 -8.57 -8.10
CA LEU A 148 1.65 -8.69 -7.04
C LEU A 148 0.24 -8.87 -7.59
N THR A 149 -0.10 -8.19 -8.69
CA THR A 149 -1.41 -8.31 -9.34
C THR A 149 -1.59 -9.72 -9.91
N GLU A 150 -0.61 -10.25 -10.64
CA GLU A 150 -0.64 -11.63 -11.17
C GLU A 150 -0.74 -12.67 -10.05
N TRP A 151 -0.02 -12.47 -8.94
CA TRP A 151 -0.11 -13.36 -7.79
C TRP A 151 -1.47 -13.28 -7.11
N LEU A 152 -2.03 -12.08 -6.99
CA LEU A 152 -3.37 -11.86 -6.46
C LEU A 152 -4.46 -12.46 -7.35
N THR A 153 -4.29 -12.48 -8.67
CA THR A 153 -5.27 -13.04 -9.61
C THR A 153 -5.18 -14.55 -9.78
N SER A 154 -4.13 -15.18 -9.22
CA SER A 154 -3.80 -16.60 -9.39
C SER A 154 -3.29 -16.96 -10.79
N ASP A 155 -2.79 -15.96 -11.53
CA ASP A 155 -2.14 -16.13 -12.82
C ASP A 155 -0.62 -16.29 -12.69
N SER A 156 -0.06 -16.01 -11.50
CA SER A 156 1.36 -16.17 -11.23
C SER A 156 1.73 -17.64 -10.99
N PRO A 157 2.85 -18.12 -11.56
CA PRO A 157 3.40 -19.44 -11.25
C PRO A 157 4.17 -19.47 -9.91
N LEU A 158 4.37 -18.32 -9.25
CA LEU A 158 5.20 -18.21 -8.06
C LEU A 158 4.41 -18.50 -6.79
N THR A 159 4.99 -19.28 -5.88
CA THR A 159 4.51 -19.33 -4.49
C THR A 159 4.75 -17.99 -3.78
N GLN A 160 4.11 -17.81 -2.63
CA GLN A 160 4.31 -16.62 -1.81
C GLN A 160 5.78 -16.41 -1.42
N GLU A 161 6.47 -17.49 -1.04
CA GLU A 161 7.88 -17.48 -0.64
C GLU A 161 8.79 -17.17 -1.83
N GLN A 162 8.49 -17.75 -2.99
CA GLN A 162 9.24 -17.48 -4.23
C GLN A 162 9.08 -16.02 -4.65
N LEU A 163 7.87 -15.46 -4.55
CA LEU A 163 7.63 -14.05 -4.83
C LEU A 163 8.38 -13.15 -3.85
N ALA A 164 8.32 -13.43 -2.54
CA ALA A 164 9.07 -12.67 -1.53
C ALA A 164 10.58 -12.68 -1.79
N HIS A 165 11.13 -13.86 -2.11
CA HIS A 165 12.55 -14.02 -2.42
C HIS A 165 12.95 -13.27 -3.69
N PHE A 166 12.11 -13.33 -4.74
CA PHE A 166 12.32 -12.59 -5.98
C PHE A 166 12.33 -11.08 -5.73
N LEU A 167 11.30 -10.57 -5.02
CA LEU A 167 11.19 -9.14 -4.70
C LEU A 167 12.39 -8.66 -3.89
N TYR A 168 12.83 -9.42 -2.88
CA TYR A 168 14.01 -9.08 -2.08
C TYR A 168 15.27 -8.98 -2.94
N THR A 169 15.54 -10.01 -3.74
CA THR A 169 16.75 -10.14 -4.56
C THR A 169 16.85 -9.05 -5.61
N HIS A 170 15.71 -8.67 -6.21
CA HIS A 170 15.64 -7.67 -7.29
C HIS A 170 15.31 -6.25 -6.81
N THR A 171 15.21 -6.03 -5.50
CA THR A 171 15.14 -4.67 -4.94
C THR A 171 16.49 -3.97 -5.10
N PRO A 172 16.58 -2.79 -5.73
CA PRO A 172 17.83 -2.07 -5.90
C PRO A 172 18.56 -1.85 -4.57
N ASP A 173 19.89 -2.00 -4.56
CA ASP A 173 20.68 -1.98 -3.32
C ASP A 173 20.54 -0.68 -2.51
N PHE A 174 20.41 0.47 -3.18
CA PHE A 174 20.17 1.75 -2.49
C PHE A 174 18.81 1.77 -1.79
N LEU A 175 17.78 1.19 -2.41
CA LEU A 175 16.43 1.10 -1.85
C LEU A 175 16.39 0.08 -0.71
N ARG A 176 17.06 -1.06 -0.88
CA ARG A 176 17.20 -2.09 0.15
C ARG A 176 17.85 -1.52 1.41
N ARG A 177 18.98 -0.79 1.25
CA ARG A 177 19.65 -0.10 2.35
C ARG A 177 18.75 0.91 3.04
N ALA A 178 17.99 1.70 2.27
CA ALA A 178 17.04 2.64 2.82
C ALA A 178 15.97 1.94 3.68
N TYR A 179 15.39 0.84 3.19
CA TYR A 179 14.38 0.07 3.92
C TYR A 179 14.91 -0.61 5.19
N GLN A 180 16.20 -0.94 5.25
CA GLN A 180 16.83 -1.46 6.48
C GLN A 180 16.92 -0.42 7.61
N GLN A 181 16.77 0.86 7.31
CA GLN A 181 17.00 1.95 8.27
C GLN A 181 15.74 2.81 8.49
N TYR A 182 14.78 2.72 7.57
CA TYR A 182 13.59 3.56 7.60
C TYR A 182 12.46 2.92 8.41
N ALA A 183 12.12 3.56 9.53
CA ALA A 183 10.94 3.17 10.30
C ALA A 183 9.67 3.69 9.59
N PHE A 184 8.86 2.79 9.05
CA PHE A 184 7.56 3.11 8.44
C PHE A 184 6.49 3.45 9.48
N LYS A 185 6.81 4.37 10.40
CA LYS A 185 5.89 4.83 11.44
C LYS A 185 4.84 5.76 10.82
N ASN A 186 3.58 5.50 11.16
CA ASN A 186 2.42 6.35 10.84
C ASN A 186 2.21 7.44 11.89
#